data_AF-A0A972I6H6-F1
#
_entry.id   AF-A0A972I6H6-F1
#
_cell.length_a   1.000
_cell.length_b   1.000
_cell.length_c   1.000
_cell.angle_alpha   90.00
_cell.angle_beta   90.00
_cell.angle_gamma   90.00
#
_symmetry.space_group_name_H-M   'P 1'
#
loop_
_entity.id
_entity.type
_entity.pdbx_description
1 polymer ?
#
loop_
_entity_poly.entity_id
_entity_poly.type
_entity_poly.pdbx_seq_one_letter_code
_entity_poly.pdbx_strand_id
1 'polypeptide(L)'
;MATASPFRTLVEVGNPAEAELIKGLLEGAGIKCFIPDANLGLIYGGALGFKIQVPAADWRQAKTLLETVACHPLPGEEKEE
;
A
#
# COMPACT_ATOMS: atom_id res chain seq x y z
N MET A 1 -29.44 -3.14 -6.39
CA MET A 1 -28.49 -3.91 -5.55
C MET A 1 -27.16 -3.22 -5.63
N ALA A 2 -26.69 -2.59 -4.55
CA ALA A 2 -25.38 -1.96 -4.53
C ALA A 2 -24.31 -3.06 -4.55
N THR A 3 -23.60 -3.21 -5.66
CA THR A 3 -22.44 -4.10 -5.75
C THR A 3 -21.40 -3.57 -4.78
N ALA A 4 -21.28 -4.20 -3.62
CA ALA A 4 -20.21 -3.90 -2.68
C ALA A 4 -18.89 -4.07 -3.42
N SER A 5 -18.13 -2.99 -3.59
CA SER A 5 -16.85 -3.03 -4.27
C SER A 5 -15.99 -4.12 -3.62
N PRO A 6 -15.51 -5.11 -4.38
CA PRO A 6 -14.79 -6.26 -3.81
C PRO A 6 -13.42 -5.86 -3.22
N PHE A 7 -13.01 -4.61 -3.42
CA PHE A 7 -11.76 -4.05 -2.94
C PHE A 7 -12.00 -2.99 -1.86
N ARG A 8 -11.16 -3.00 -0.84
CA ARG A 8 -11.12 -2.01 0.24
C ARG A 8 -9.77 -1.32 0.26
N THR A 9 -9.79 -0.02 0.54
CA THR A 9 -8.57 0.75 0.81
C THR A 9 -7.89 0.20 2.05
N LEU A 10 -6.60 -0.10 1.90
CA LEU A 10 -5.72 -0.61 2.94
C LEU A 10 -4.96 0.53 3.60
N VAL A 11 -4.35 1.39 2.79
CA VAL A 11 -3.55 2.53 3.21
C VAL A 11 -3.56 3.61 2.11
N GLU A 12 -3.37 4.86 2.52
CA GLU A 12 -3.18 6.01 1.64
C GLU A 12 -1.81 6.61 1.93
N VAL A 13 -1.02 6.85 0.88
CA VAL A 13 0.35 7.38 1.00
C VAL A 13 0.55 8.60 0.11
N GLY A 14 1.35 9.57 0.53
CA GLY A 14 1.60 10.78 -0.26
C GLY A 14 2.66 10.63 -1.36
N ASN A 15 3.50 9.59 -1.25
CA ASN A 15 4.66 9.39 -2.11
C ASN A 15 4.42 8.24 -3.11
N PRO A 16 4.60 8.45 -4.43
CA PRO A 16 4.43 7.40 -5.43
C PRO A 16 5.41 6.23 -5.24
N ALA A 17 6.64 6.49 -4.77
CA ALA A 17 7.63 5.44 -4.53
C ALA A 17 7.22 4.54 -3.35
N GLU A 18 6.65 5.12 -2.29
CA GLU A 18 6.11 4.37 -1.16
C GLU A 18 4.92 3.52 -1.59
N ALA A 19 4.06 4.05 -2.46
CA ALA A 19 2.93 3.32 -3.00
C ALA A 19 3.36 2.06 -3.78
N GLU A 20 4.36 2.19 -4.65
CA GLU A 20 4.91 1.08 -5.43
C GLU A 20 5.64 0.06 -4.54
N LEU A 21 6.35 0.50 -3.49
CA LEU A 21 6.97 -0.41 -2.52
C LEU A 21 5.93 -1.28 -1.80
N ILE A 22 4.87 -0.66 -1.28
CA ILE A 22 3.79 -1.39 -0.60
C ILE A 22 3.10 -2.35 -1.56
N LYS A 23 2.84 -1.90 -2.79
CA LYS A 23 2.26 -2.73 -3.85
C LYS A 23 3.15 -3.95 -4.12
N GLY A 24 4.44 -3.76 -4.35
CA GLY A 24 5.38 -4.85 -4.60
C GLY A 24 5.47 -5.85 -3.43
N LEU A 25 5.38 -5.34 -2.20
CA LEU A 25 5.39 -6.18 -0.99
C LEU A 25 4.12 -7.04 -0.88
N LEU A 26 2.95 -6.47 -1.16
CA LEU A 26 1.68 -7.20 -1.19
C LEU A 26 1.67 -8.24 -2.31
N GLU A 27 2.11 -7.86 -3.51
CA GLU A 27 2.22 -8.78 -4.65
C GLU A 27 3.20 -9.93 -4.37
N GLY A 28 4.34 -9.66 -3.73
CA GLY A 28 5.32 -10.67 -3.31
C GLY A 28 4.77 -11.66 -2.27
N ALA A 29 3.82 -11.24 -1.44
CA ALA A 29 3.09 -12.09 -0.51
C ALA A 29 1.89 -12.83 -1.15
N GLY A 30 1.68 -12.68 -2.46
CA GLY A 30 0.55 -13.27 -3.19
C GLY A 30 -0.78 -12.54 -3.00
N ILE A 31 -0.78 -11.36 -2.39
CA ILE A 31 -1.98 -10.55 -2.16
C ILE A 31 -2.18 -9.63 -3.36
N LYS A 32 -3.30 -9.79 -4.06
CA LYS A 32 -3.66 -8.88 -5.16
C LYS A 32 -3.90 -7.49 -4.60
N CYS A 33 -3.26 -6.48 -5.17
CA CYS A 33 -3.46 -5.09 -4.80
C CYS A 33 -3.52 -4.20 -6.05
N PHE A 34 -4.10 -3.02 -5.90
CA PHE A 34 -4.31 -2.07 -6.98
C PHE A 34 -4.33 -0.64 -6.46
N ILE A 35 -3.82 0.30 -7.27
CA ILE A 35 -3.79 1.73 -6.98
C ILE A 35 -4.71 2.45 -7.99
N PRO A 36 -6.00 2.67 -7.69
CA PRO A 36 -6.96 3.36 -8.58
C PRO A 36 -6.51 4.73 -9.03
N ASP A 37 -5.90 5.48 -8.11
CA ASP A 37 -5.61 6.89 -8.28
C ASP A 37 -4.17 7.15 -8.71
N ALA A 38 -3.43 6.14 -9.21
CA ALA A 38 -2.02 6.30 -9.56
C ALA A 38 -1.76 7.46 -10.54
N ASN A 39 -2.64 7.60 -11.55
CA ASN A 39 -2.57 8.70 -12.50
C ASN A 39 -2.98 10.05 -11.89
N LEU A 40 -3.94 10.07 -10.96
CA LEU A 40 -4.37 11.31 -10.30
C LEU A 40 -3.32 11.81 -9.30
N GLY A 41 -2.73 10.91 -8.52
CA GLY A 41 -1.62 11.24 -7.63
C GLY A 41 -0.42 11.81 -8.40
N LEU A 42 -0.11 11.28 -9.59
CA LEU A 42 0.95 11.81 -10.46
C LEU A 42 0.61 13.19 -11.05
N ILE A 43 -0.61 13.39 -11.56
CA ILE A 43 -1.03 14.66 -12.19
C ILE A 43 -1.15 15.79 -11.15
N TYR A 44 -1.58 15.48 -9.93
CA TYR A 44 -1.75 16.47 -8.85
C TYR A 44 -0.58 16.49 -7.85
N GLY A 45 0.58 15.94 -8.23
CA GLY A 45 1.82 16.04 -7.44
C GLY A 45 1.74 15.40 -6.04
N GLY A 46 0.94 14.37 -5.87
CA GLY A 46 0.75 13.66 -4.60
C GLY A 46 -0.26 14.32 -3.64
N ALA A 47 -0.87 15.46 -4.02
CA ALA A 47 -1.79 16.21 -3.15
C ALA A 47 -3.08 15.44 -2.80
N LEU A 48 -3.46 14.45 -3.60
CA LEU A 48 -4.64 13.60 -3.38
C LEU A 48 -4.31 12.24 -2.75
N GLY A 49 -3.02 11.95 -2.52
CA GLY A 49 -2.57 10.66 -2.02
C GLY A 49 -2.77 9.50 -3.01
N PHE A 50 -2.03 8.42 -2.79
CA PHE A 50 -2.12 7.16 -3.52
C PHE A 50 -2.80 6.14 -2.61
N LYS A 51 -4.04 5.78 -2.95
CA LYS A 51 -4.82 4.78 -2.20
C LYS A 51 -4.47 3.39 -2.71
N ILE A 52 -3.94 2.55 -1.84
CA ILE A 52 -3.73 1.14 -2.16
C ILE A 52 -4.95 0.36 -1.71
N GLN A 53 -5.53 -0.41 -2.63
CA GLN A 53 -6.70 -1.23 -2.39
C GLN A 53 -6.38 -2.71 -2.56
N VAL A 54 -6.99 -3.53 -1.70
CA VAL A 54 -6.87 -5.00 -1.70
C VAL A 54 -8.25 -5.64 -1.63
N PRO A 55 -8.43 -6.89 -2.09
CA PRO A 55 -9.67 -7.63 -1.89
C PRO A 55 -10.10 -7.60 -0.42
N ALA A 56 -11.39 -7.41 -0.17
CA ALA A 56 -11.90 -7.35 1.20
C ALA A 56 -11.62 -8.65 2.00
N ALA A 57 -11.51 -9.78 1.30
CA ALA A 57 -11.14 -11.07 1.88
C ALA A 57 -9.71 -11.08 2.44
N ASP A 58 -8.77 -10.44 1.74
CA ASP A 58 -7.35 -10.41 2.07
C ASP A 58 -6.95 -9.19 2.91
N TRP A 59 -7.88 -8.24 3.12
CA TRP A 59 -7.60 -6.96 3.80
C TRP A 59 -6.95 -7.12 5.17
N ARG A 60 -7.42 -8.07 5.97
CA ARG A 60 -6.85 -8.30 7.31
C ARG A 60 -5.43 -8.83 7.23
N GLN A 61 -5.17 -9.76 6.31
CA GLN A 61 -3.83 -10.31 6.09
C GLN A 61 -2.87 -9.24 5.55
N ALA A 62 -3.32 -8.44 4.59
CA ALA A 62 -2.58 -7.33 4.03
C ALA A 62 -2.21 -6.27 5.09
N LYS A 63 -3.14 -5.96 6.00
CA LYS A 63 -2.91 -5.03 7.11
C LYS A 63 -1.86 -5.56 8.08
N THR A 64 -1.98 -6.82 8.48
CA THR A 64 -0.98 -7.45 9.37
C THR A 64 0.40 -7.49 8.73
N LEU A 65 0.49 -7.78 7.44
CA LEU A 65 1.75 -7.78 6.72
C LEU A 65 2.39 -6.38 6.71
N LEU A 66 1.62 -5.35 6.38
CA LEU A 66 2.07 -3.95 6.42
C LEU A 66 2.54 -3.53 7.82
N GLU A 67 1.77 -3.86 8.86
CA GLU A 67 2.12 -3.54 10.25
C GLU A 67 3.41 -4.26 10.68
N THR A 68 3.62 -5.50 10.23
CA THR A 68 4.84 -6.26 10.52
C THR A 68 6.07 -5.63 9.87
N VAL A 69 5.93 -5.16 8.62
CA VAL A 69 7.02 -4.52 7.88
C VAL A 69 7.31 -3.12 8.41
N ALA A 70 6.26 -2.34 8.73
CA ALA A 70 6.43 -1.02 9.34
C ALA A 70 7.04 -1.08 10.75
N CYS A 71 6.82 -2.19 11.47
CA CYS A 71 7.40 -2.42 12.79
C CYS A 71 8.79 -3.09 12.75
N HIS A 72 9.28 -3.46 11.56
CA HIS A 72 10.66 -3.84 11.37
C HIS A 72 11.43 -2.62 10.85
N PRO A 73 12.10 -1.83 11.71
CA PRO A 73 13.14 -0.95 11.21
C PRO A 73 14.11 -1.83 10.42
N LEU A 74 14.46 -1.39 9.22
CA LEU A 74 15.46 -2.06 8.39
C LEU A 74 16.69 -2.33 9.28
N PRO A 75 17.17 -3.57 9.40
CA PRO A 75 18.47 -3.82 10.01
C PRO A 75 19.52 -3.26 9.05
N GLY A 76 19.83 -1.97 9.20
CA GLY A 76 20.71 -1.24 8.28
C GLY A 76 20.88 0.26 8.56
N GLU A 77 20.41 0.81 9.68
CA GLU A 77 21.01 2.04 10.23
C GLU A 77 22.12 1.64 11.22
N GLU A 78 23.19 1.05 10.69
CA GLU A 78 24.49 1.18 11.32
C GLU A 78 24.88 2.66 11.21
N LYS A 79 24.71 3.39 12.31
CA LYS A 79 25.44 4.65 12.50
C LYS A 79 26.91 4.29 12.51
N GLU A 80 27.59 4.57 11.41
CA GLU A 80 29.04 4.72 11.40
C GLU A 80 29.34 5.94 12.28
N GLU A 81 29.94 5.69 13.45
CA GLU A 81 30.38 6.68 14.44
C GLU A 81 31.86 7.03 14.21
#